data_AF-A0A2D0APR2-F1
#
_entry.id   AF-A0A2D0APR2-F1
#
_cell.length_a   1.000
_cell.length_b   1.000
_cell.length_c   1.000
_cell.angle_alpha   90.00
_cell.angle_beta   90.00
_cell.angle_gamma   90.00
#
_symmetry.space_group_name_H-M   'P 1'
#
loop_
_entity.id
_entity.type
_entity.pdbx_description
1 polymer ?
#
loop_
_entity_poly.entity_id
_entity_poly.type
_entity_poly.pdbx_seq_one_letter_code
_entity_poly.pdbx_strand_id
1 'polypeptide(L)' 'METGFYWVGSSTTEPEVWYWDAGRGFYRPMEPIPLSLPRFKSAGFKLLSGKLTPPEESHSA' A
#
# COMPACT_ATOMS: atom_id res chain seq x y z
N MET A 1 5.72 -3.30 -10.05
CA MET A 1 5.18 -3.54 -8.70
C MET A 1 3.93 -4.38 -8.87
N GLU A 2 3.80 -5.45 -8.09
CA GLU A 2 2.70 -6.39 -8.23
C GLU A 2 1.45 -5.89 -7.50
N THR A 3 0.26 -6.27 -7.94
CA THR A 3 -0.96 -5.95 -7.20
C THR A 3 -0.94 -6.62 -5.83
N GLY A 4 -1.24 -5.86 -4.76
CA GLY A 4 -1.18 -6.33 -3.38
C GLY A 4 -1.03 -5.24 -2.33
N PHE A 5 -0.83 -5.66 -1.08
CA PHE A 5 -0.67 -4.76 0.06
C PHE A 5 0.80 -4.43 0.31
N TYR A 6 1.06 -3.20 0.74
CA TYR A 6 2.40 -2.68 0.99
C TYR A 6 2.39 -1.75 2.20
N TRP A 7 3.45 -1.78 3.01
CA TRP A 7 3.69 -0.71 3.96
C TRP A 7 4.11 0.55 3.23
N VAL A 8 3.38 1.64 3.46
CA VAL A 8 3.61 2.97 2.91
C VAL A 8 3.85 3.93 4.07
N GLY A 9 4.77 4.86 3.88
CA GLY A 9 4.96 5.95 4.83
C GLY A 9 5.43 7.23 4.15
N SER A 10 5.46 8.31 4.91
CA SER A 10 6.04 9.58 4.52
C SER A 10 6.86 10.14 5.68
N SER A 11 7.52 11.29 5.48
CA SER A 11 8.23 11.97 6.56
C SER A 11 7.29 12.58 7.62
N THR A 12 5.98 12.66 7.34
CA THR A 12 5.00 13.38 8.16
C THR A 12 3.87 12.50 8.67
N THR A 13 3.83 11.23 8.27
CA THR A 13 2.76 10.29 8.65
C THR A 13 3.34 8.99 9.15
N GLU A 14 2.66 8.36 10.09
CA GLU A 14 2.99 7.00 10.52
C GLU A 14 2.86 6.03 9.34
N PRO A 15 3.61 4.90 9.37
CA PRO A 15 3.45 3.82 8.39
C PRO A 15 2.02 3.27 8.38
N GLU A 16 1.44 3.16 7.18
CA GLU A 16 0.11 2.60 6.94
C GLU A 16 0.17 1.50 5.87
N VAL A 17 -0.73 0.51 5.94
CA VAL A 17 -0.86 -0.51 4.89
C VAL A 17 -1.78 -0.01 3.80
N TRP A 18 -1.26 0.10 2.58
CA TRP A 18 -2.02 0.53 1.40
C TRP A 18 -2.10 -0.60 0.39
N TYR A 19 -3.14 -0.61 -0.44
CA TYR A 19 -3.31 -1.57 -1.52
C TYR A 19 -2.90 -0.95 -2.86
N TRP A 20 -1.99 -1.58 -3.59
CA TRP A 20 -1.66 -1.19 -4.95
C TRP A 20 -2.42 -2.04 -5.95
N ASP A 21 -3.11 -1.36 -6.86
CA ASP A 21 -3.64 -1.93 -8.09
C ASP A 21 -2.86 -1.40 -9.29
N ALA A 22 -2.28 -2.31 -10.09
CA ALA A 22 -1.42 -1.93 -11.22
C ALA A 22 -2.15 -1.11 -12.31
N GLY A 23 -3.48 -1.20 -12.41
CA GLY A 23 -4.27 -0.46 -13.40
C GLY A 23 -4.73 0.93 -12.91
N ARG A 24 -4.82 1.13 -11.59
CA ARG A 24 -5.47 2.33 -11.01
C ARG A 24 -4.56 3.13 -10.08
N GLY A 25 -3.77 2.48 -9.23
CA GLY A 25 -2.90 3.15 -8.26
C GLY A 25 -3.02 2.61 -6.84
N PHE A 26 -2.58 3.43 -5.89
CA PHE A 26 -2.64 3.12 -4.47
C PHE A 26 -3.97 3.51 -3.83
N TYR A 27 -4.60 2.57 -3.16
CA TYR A 27 -5.73 2.79 -2.28
C TYR A 27 -5.23 2.94 -0.85
N ARG A 28 -5.50 4.12 -0.28
CA ARG A 28 -5.27 4.41 1.14
C ARG A 28 -6.47 3.91 1.96
N PRO A 29 -6.28 3.49 3.22
CA PRO A 29 -7.39 3.24 4.14
C PRO A 29 -8.34 4.43 4.19
N MET A 30 -9.65 4.16 4.13
CA MET A 30 -10.74 5.17 4.23
C MET A 30 -10.86 6.16 3.05
N GLU A 31 -10.00 6.10 2.04
CA GLU A 31 -10.07 6.96 0.85
C GLU A 31 -10.55 6.16 -0.37
N PRO A 32 -11.68 6.54 -1.00
CA PRO A 32 -12.23 5.79 -2.13
C PRO A 32 -11.48 6.05 -3.46
N ILE A 33 -10.68 7.11 -3.54
CA ILE A 33 -10.01 7.53 -4.77
C ILE A 33 -8.57 7.01 -4.78
N PRO A 34 -8.18 6.17 -5.76
CA PRO A 34 -6.82 5.68 -5.86
C PRO A 34 -5.84 6.80 -6.25
N LEU A 35 -4.70 6.79 -5.58
CA LEU A 35 -3.59 7.68 -5.84
C LEU A 35 -2.66 7.08 -6.89
N SER A 36 -2.62 7.69 -8.08
CA SER A 36 -1.68 7.30 -9.13
C SER A 36 -0.22 7.34 -8.65
N LEU A 37 0.65 6.50 -9.21
CA LEU A 37 2.06 6.44 -8.82
C LEU A 37 2.81 7.79 -8.93
N PRO A 38 2.59 8.65 -9.95
CA PRO A 38 3.22 9.97 -10.00
C PRO A 38 2.78 10.87 -8.84
N ARG A 39 1.50 10.87 -8.50
CA ARG A 39 0.98 11.65 -7.35
C ARG A 39 1.47 11.09 -6.02
N PHE A 40 1.53 9.76 -5.87
CA PHE A 40 2.11 9.11 -4.70
C PHE A 40 3.53 9.61 -4.41
N LYS A 41 4.40 9.62 -5.42
CA LYS A 41 5.77 10.12 -5.29
C LYS A 41 5.82 11.63 -5.04
N SER A 42 4.99 12.40 -5.75
CA SER A 42 4.96 13.86 -5.61
C SER A 42 4.46 14.32 -4.23
N ALA A 43 3.57 13.55 -3.61
CA ALA A 43 3.11 13.75 -2.24
C ALA A 43 4.14 13.30 -1.18
N GLY A 44 5.29 12.75 -1.59
CA GLY A 44 6.36 12.35 -0.69
C GLY A 44 6.20 10.97 -0.04
N PHE A 45 5.22 10.17 -0.48
CA PHE A 45 5.06 8.80 0.00
C PHE A 45 6.12 7.86 -0.56
N LYS A 46 6.48 6.86 0.23
CA LYS A 46 7.47 5.83 -0.11
C LYS A 46 6.95 4.47 0.34
N LEU A 47 7.38 3.44 -0.38
CA LEU A 47 7.22 2.06 0.06
C LEU A 47 8.26 1.75 1.12
N LEU A 48 7.81 1.19 2.23
CA LEU A 48 8.65 0.76 3.34
C LEU A 48 8.93 -0.74 3.30
N SER A 49 8.15 -1.49 2.52
CA SER A 49 8.28 -2.94 2.37
C SER A 49 8.08 -3.42 0.93
N GLY A 50 8.44 -4.67 0.68
CA GLY A 50 7.91 -5.44 -0.45
C GLY A 50 6.42 -5.78 -0.27
N LYS A 51 5.88 -6.58 -1.20
CA LYS A 51 4.49 -7.04 -1.16
C LYS A 51 4.26 -7.85 0.11
N LEU A 52 3.24 -7.48 0.87
CA LEU A 52 2.81 -8.22 2.04
C LEU A 52 2.10 -9.49 1.61
N THR A 53 2.49 -10.59 2.23
CA THR A 53 1.75 -11.84 2.22
C THR A 53 0.81 -11.84 3.42
N PRO A 54 -0.50 -12.09 3.24
CA PRO A 54 -1.38 -12.32 4.38
C PRO A 54 -0.81 -13.48 5.22
N PRO A 55 -1.02 -13.49 6.55
CA PRO A 55 -0.67 -14.65 7.34
C PRO A 55 -1.40 -15.87 6.75
N GLU A 56 -0.69 -16.95 6.47
CA GLU A 56 -1.36 -18.20 6.14
C GLU A 56 -2.32 -18.53 7.28
N GLU A 57 -3.60 -18.75 6.98
CA GLU A 57 -4.54 -19.28 7.96
C GLU A 57 -3.97 -20.61 8.45
N SER A 58 -3.29 -20.57 9.60
CA SER A 58 -2.97 -21.75 10.36
C SER A 58 -4.30 -22.25 10.92
N HIS A 59 -5.05 -22.99 10.10
CA HIS A 59 -6.05 -23.90 10.59
C HIS A 59 -5.30 -24.93 11.46
N SER A 60 -5.16 -24.61 12.75
CA SER A 60 -4.89 -25.63 13.75
C SER A 60 -6.12 -26.54 13.78
N ALA A 61 -6.04 -27.64 13.05
CA ALA A 61 -6.97 -28.76 13.11
C ALA A 61 -6.80 -29.54 14.43
#